data_AF-A0A850BZ84-F1
#
_entry.id   AF-A0A850BZ84-F1
#
_cell.length_a   1.000
_cell.length_b   1.000
_cell.length_c   1.000
_cell.angle_alpha   90.00
_cell.angle_beta   90.00
_cell.angle_gamma   90.00
#
_symmetry.space_group_name_H-M   'P 1'
#
loop_
_entity.id
_entity.type
_entity.pdbx_description
1 polymer ?
#
loop_
_entity_poly.entity_id
_entity_poly.type
_entity_poly.pdbx_seq_one_letter_code
_entity_poly.pdbx_strand_id
1 'polypeptide(L)'
;MKRLLFLRFANADTTPTTIEVSVGSTSLGTYDLDQGESVRDSYPGVDNGPIRIRSLDNKKIIAAMRAVWLKNGQFNSYSELMGLPKEQLSTEYWFPWYNNAVPSLLDEQFRFGVP
;
A
#
# COMPACT_ATOMS: atom_id res chain seq x y z
N MET A 1 -19.07 5.00 -10.12
CA MET A 1 -18.49 4.18 -9.03
C MET A 1 -17.37 5.00 -8.39
N LYS A 2 -17.52 5.46 -7.15
CA LYS A 2 -16.48 6.26 -6.49
C LYS A 2 -15.39 5.29 -6.02
N ARG A 3 -14.25 5.28 -6.71
CA ARG A 3 -13.09 4.47 -6.31
C ARG A 3 -12.51 5.05 -5.02
N LEU A 4 -12.18 4.15 -4.10
CA LEU A 4 -11.61 4.47 -2.79
C LEU A 4 -10.21 3.89 -2.76
N LEU A 5 -9.21 4.76 -2.69
CA LEU A 5 -7.85 4.36 -2.35
C LEU A 5 -7.80 4.13 -0.84
N PHE A 6 -7.39 2.93 -0.41
CA PHE A 6 -7.14 2.64 0.99
C PHE A 6 -5.65 2.46 1.21
N LEU A 7 -5.09 3.20 2.16
CA LEU A 7 -3.70 3.08 2.56
C LEU A 7 -3.61 2.63 4.01
N ARG A 8 -2.62 1.81 4.31
CA ARG A 8 -2.21 1.49 5.67
C ARG A 8 -0.72 1.74 5.79
N PHE A 9 -0.30 2.35 6.87
CA PHE A 9 1.11 2.58 7.14
C PHE A 9 1.39 2.60 8.64
N ALA A 10 2.61 2.25 9.00
CA ALA A 10 3.02 2.09 10.38
C ALA A 10 4.46 2.58 10.59
N ASN A 11 4.73 3.08 11.79
CA ASN A 11 6.07 3.34 12.26
C ASN A 11 6.71 2.03 12.72
N ALA A 12 7.70 1.56 11.97
CA ALA A 12 8.46 0.35 12.27
C ALA A 12 9.82 0.66 12.93
N ASP A 13 10.07 1.93 13.27
CA ASP A 13 11.25 2.40 13.99
C ASP A 13 11.01 2.37 15.51
N THR A 14 12.04 2.70 16.30
CA THR A 14 11.98 2.67 17.78
C THR A 14 11.71 4.05 18.40
N THR A 15 11.41 5.05 17.59
CA THR A 15 11.10 6.42 18.04
C THR A 15 9.93 6.98 17.23
N PRO A 16 9.19 7.96 17.75
CA PRO A 16 8.14 8.63 16.98
C PRO A 16 8.65 9.21 15.66
N THR A 17 7.76 9.31 14.67
CA THR A 17 8.03 9.88 13.33
C THR A 17 6.78 10.57 12.77
N THR A 18 6.98 11.50 11.85
CA THR A 18 5.89 12.07 11.04
C THR A 18 5.93 11.44 9.65
N ILE A 19 4.82 10.84 9.23
CA ILE A 19 4.63 10.26 7.90
C ILE A 19 3.86 11.23 7.02
N GLU A 20 4.38 11.49 5.82
CA GLU A 20 3.71 12.23 4.74
C GLU A 20 3.18 11.26 3.69
N VAL A 21 1.90 11.45 3.32
CA VAL A 21 1.25 10.78 2.20
C VAL A 21 1.02 11.78 1.07
N SER A 22 1.33 11.38 -0.16
CA SER A 22 1.20 12.25 -1.35
C SER A 22 0.78 11.48 -2.59
N VAL A 23 0.12 12.18 -3.52
CA VAL A 23 -0.19 11.73 -4.88
C VAL A 23 0.51 12.65 -5.88
N GLY A 24 1.46 12.10 -6.64
CA GLY A 24 2.36 12.94 -7.44
C GLY A 24 3.10 13.95 -6.57
N SER A 25 2.95 15.25 -6.86
CA SER A 25 3.51 16.35 -6.08
C SER A 25 2.58 16.90 -5.00
N THR A 26 1.35 16.39 -4.88
CA THR A 26 0.32 16.92 -3.98
C THR A 26 0.31 16.13 -2.68
N SER A 27 0.47 16.82 -1.53
CA SER A 27 0.30 16.20 -0.22
C SER A 27 -1.17 15.89 0.04
N LEU A 28 -1.44 14.68 0.51
CA LEU A 28 -2.75 14.22 0.96
C LEU A 28 -2.91 14.32 2.48
N GLY A 29 -1.80 14.43 3.22
CA GLY A 29 -1.81 14.58 4.68
C GLY A 29 -0.50 14.19 5.34
N THR A 30 -0.39 14.54 6.62
CA THR A 30 0.70 14.17 7.52
C THR A 30 0.15 13.53 8.79
N TYR A 31 0.86 12.55 9.32
CA TYR A 31 0.43 11.74 10.45
C TYR A 31 1.61 11.56 11.41
N ASP A 32 1.47 12.04 12.64
CA ASP A 32 2.44 11.79 13.71
C ASP A 32 2.13 10.42 14.31
N LEU A 33 3.12 9.53 14.32
CA LEU A 33 2.99 8.16 14.82
C LEU A 33 4.05 7.87 15.88
N ASP A 34 3.61 7.38 17.03
CA ASP A 34 4.49 6.81 18.04
C ASP A 34 5.14 5.50 17.54
N GLN A 35 6.10 4.97 18.30
CA GLN A 35 6.73 3.69 18.01
C GLN A 35 5.67 2.58 17.90
N GLY A 36 5.69 1.83 16.79
CA GLY A 36 4.78 0.71 16.55
C GLY A 36 3.33 1.12 16.24
N GLU A 37 3.02 2.42 16.21
CA GLU A 37 1.69 2.90 15.85
C GLU A 37 1.43 2.73 14.35
N SER A 38 0.17 2.50 13.99
CA SER A 38 -0.25 2.37 12.60
C SER A 38 -1.56 3.10 12.33
N VAL A 39 -1.68 3.64 11.13
CA VAL A 39 -2.89 4.30 10.63
C VAL A 39 -3.41 3.54 9.42
N ARG A 40 -4.73 3.50 9.31
CA ARG A 40 -5.45 3.16 8.07
C ARG A 40 -6.26 4.37 7.67
N ASP A 41 -6.09 4.82 6.44
CA ASP A 41 -6.86 5.95 5.91
C ASP A 41 -7.39 5.64 4.50
N SER A 42 -8.38 6.42 4.07
CA SER A 42 -9.00 6.32 2.75
C SER A 42 -9.11 7.68 2.08
N TYR A 43 -8.87 7.73 0.78
CA TYR A 43 -8.88 8.97 0.00
C TYR A 43 -9.93 8.89 -1.11
N PRO A 44 -11.18 9.32 -0.84
CA PRO A 44 -12.26 9.25 -1.82
C PRO A 44 -12.02 10.16 -3.03
N GLY A 45 -12.11 9.59 -4.23
CA GLY A 45 -11.93 10.34 -5.47
C GLY A 45 -10.47 10.52 -5.90
N VAL A 46 -9.51 9.95 -5.17
CA VAL A 46 -8.13 9.83 -5.65
C VAL A 46 -8.04 8.60 -6.57
N ASP A 47 -7.92 8.87 -7.86
CA ASP A 47 -7.71 7.87 -8.93
C ASP A 47 -6.51 8.28 -9.81
N ASN A 48 -5.43 8.72 -9.15
CA ASN A 48 -4.19 9.13 -9.81
C ASN A 48 -2.98 8.60 -9.02
N GLY A 49 -1.83 8.55 -9.67
CA GLY A 49 -0.58 8.06 -9.08
C GLY A 49 0.64 8.79 -9.64
N PRO A 50 1.84 8.51 -9.10
CA PRO A 50 2.14 7.54 -8.05
C PRO A 50 1.75 8.02 -6.65
N ILE A 51 1.44 7.09 -5.75
CA ILE A 51 1.31 7.36 -4.31
C ILE A 51 2.68 7.21 -3.66
N ARG A 52 3.08 8.21 -2.88
CA ARG A 52 4.30 8.17 -2.07
C ARG A 52 3.94 8.32 -0.61
N ILE A 53 4.41 7.38 0.20
CA ILE A 53 4.36 7.43 1.66
C ILE A 53 5.80 7.44 2.16
N ARG A 54 6.17 8.44 2.95
CA ARG A 54 7.53 8.55 3.53
C ARG A 54 7.49 9.09 4.94
N SER A 55 8.44 8.68 5.77
CA SER A 55 8.82 9.44 6.97
C SER A 55 9.49 10.76 6.55
N LEU A 56 9.20 11.86 7.24
CA LEU A 56 9.86 13.15 7.00
C LEU A 56 11.30 13.20 7.54
N ASP A 57 11.66 12.28 8.42
CA ASP A 57 12.93 12.19 9.16
C ASP A 57 13.70 10.88 8.88
N ASN A 58 13.43 10.22 7.75
CA ASN A 58 14.10 8.99 7.29
C ASN A 58 14.01 7.79 8.25
N LYS A 59 12.91 7.69 9.01
CA LYS A 59 12.61 6.56 9.88
C LYS A 59 12.05 5.38 9.10
N LYS A 60 12.22 4.19 9.67
CA LYS A 60 11.72 2.95 9.07
C LYS A 60 10.20 2.90 9.17
N ILE A 61 9.54 2.80 8.02
CA ILE A 61 8.09 2.66 7.94
C ILE A 61 7.73 1.44 7.11
N ILE A 62 6.56 0.88 7.37
CA ILE A 62 5.94 -0.14 6.51
C ILE A 62 4.64 0.45 5.97
N ALA A 63 4.36 0.21 4.70
CA ALA A 63 3.17 0.72 4.04
C ALA A 63 2.55 -0.34 3.13
N ALA A 64 1.23 -0.27 2.96
CA ALA A 64 0.47 -1.10 2.03
C ALA A 64 -0.68 -0.29 1.41
N MET A 65 -1.02 -0.64 0.19
CA MET A 65 -2.20 -0.13 -0.53
C MET A 65 -3.19 -1.27 -0.69
N ARG A 66 -4.47 -0.98 -0.43
CA ARG A 66 -5.56 -1.92 -0.66
C ARG A 66 -6.52 -1.37 -1.71
N ALA A 67 -6.78 -2.16 -2.74
CA ALA A 67 -7.83 -1.93 -3.71
C ALA A 67 -9.06 -2.75 -3.33
N VAL A 68 -10.22 -2.11 -3.21
CA VAL A 68 -11.47 -2.74 -2.79
C VAL A 68 -12.48 -2.67 -3.91
N TRP A 69 -13.11 -3.81 -4.22
CA TRP A 69 -14.28 -3.87 -5.07
C TRP A 69 -15.56 -3.86 -4.24
N LEU A 70 -16.42 -2.88 -4.52
CA LEU A 70 -17.75 -2.76 -3.91
C LEU A 70 -18.81 -3.25 -4.89
N LYS A 71 -19.63 -4.23 -4.48
CA LYS A 71 -20.81 -4.68 -5.23
C LYS A 71 -22.06 -4.17 -4.50
N ASN A 72 -22.87 -3.35 -5.16
CA ASN A 72 -24.06 -2.72 -4.57
C ASN A 72 -23.78 -1.97 -3.25
N GLY A 73 -22.62 -1.30 -3.17
CA GLY A 73 -22.20 -0.55 -1.97
C GLY A 73 -21.65 -1.42 -0.83
N GLN A 74 -21.58 -2.73 -0.99
CA GLN A 74 -21.00 -3.65 0.00
C GLN A 74 -19.64 -4.17 -0.44
N PHE A 75 -18.74 -4.37 0.52
CA PHE A 75 -17.43 -4.99 0.31
C PHE A 75 -17.60 -6.38 -0.29
N ASN A 76 -17.07 -6.61 -1.49
CA ASN A 76 -17.19 -7.89 -2.18
C ASN A 76 -15.86 -8.63 -2.27
N SER A 77 -14.80 -7.93 -2.67
CA SER A 77 -13.44 -8.47 -2.72
C SER A 77 -12.42 -7.34 -2.55
N TYR A 78 -11.18 -7.71 -2.25
CA TYR A 78 -10.06 -6.77 -2.21
C TYR A 78 -8.75 -7.44 -2.62
N SER A 79 -7.82 -6.63 -3.08
CA SER A 79 -6.39 -6.99 -3.20
C SER A 79 -5.58 -6.00 -2.37
N GLU A 80 -4.50 -6.49 -1.74
CA GLU A 80 -3.59 -5.68 -0.95
C GLU A 80 -2.16 -5.88 -1.45
N LEU A 81 -1.44 -4.78 -1.60
CA LEU A 81 -0.08 -4.74 -2.12
C LEU A 81 0.80 -3.97 -1.12
N MET A 82 1.89 -4.60 -0.70
CA MET A 82 2.92 -3.93 0.09
C MET A 82 3.60 -2.83 -0.74
N GLY A 83 3.88 -1.69 -0.12
CA GLY A 83 4.64 -0.61 -0.75
C GLY A 83 6.05 -1.10 -1.10
N LEU A 84 6.48 -0.83 -2.34
CA LEU A 84 7.83 -1.13 -2.78
C LEU A 84 8.78 -0.06 -2.21
N PRO A 85 9.80 -0.43 -1.41
CA PRO A 85 10.79 0.53 -0.97
C PRO A 85 11.58 1.00 -2.20
N LYS A 86 11.67 2.31 -2.40
CA LYS A 86 12.29 2.91 -3.60
C LYS A 86 13.78 2.54 -3.73
N GLU A 87 14.47 2.36 -2.60
CA GLU A 87 15.91 2.10 -2.53
C GLU A 87 16.27 0.64 -2.22
N GLN A 88 15.29 -0.26 -1.96
CA GLN A 88 15.57 -1.67 -1.67
C GLN A 88 15.25 -2.55 -2.87
N LEU A 89 16.26 -2.75 -3.73
CA LEU A 89 16.27 -3.90 -4.64
C LEU A 89 16.77 -5.12 -3.88
N SER A 90 16.02 -6.22 -3.94
CA SER A 90 16.45 -7.50 -3.39
C SER A 90 17.04 -8.36 -4.50
N THR A 91 18.04 -9.17 -4.18
CA THR A 91 18.53 -10.24 -5.07
C THR A 91 17.68 -11.51 -4.97
N GLU A 92 16.73 -11.57 -4.03
CA GLU A 92 15.89 -12.73 -3.77
C GLU A 92 14.46 -12.33 -3.39
N TYR A 93 13.48 -13.05 -3.93
CA TYR A 93 12.06 -12.84 -3.63
C TYR A 93 11.36 -14.19 -3.42
N TRP A 94 10.60 -14.32 -2.33
CA TRP A 94 9.83 -15.51 -2.00
C TRP A 94 8.33 -15.22 -2.12
N PHE A 95 7.60 -16.08 -2.84
CA PHE A 95 6.14 -15.98 -2.99
C PHE A 95 5.48 -17.25 -2.47
N PRO A 96 4.52 -17.15 -1.53
CA PRO A 96 3.71 -18.31 -1.17
C PRO A 96 2.76 -18.62 -2.34
N TRP A 97 3.13 -19.58 -3.18
CA TRP A 97 2.25 -20.10 -4.23
C TRP A 97 1.59 -21.39 -3.75
N TYR A 98 0.37 -21.26 -3.23
CA TYR A 98 -0.50 -22.39 -2.90
C TYR A 98 -1.75 -22.33 -3.74
N ASN A 99 -1.69 -22.88 -4.97
CA ASN A 99 -2.87 -23.05 -5.82
C ASN A 99 -3.10 -24.54 -6.06
N ASN A 100 -4.18 -25.08 -5.49
CA ASN A 100 -4.60 -26.45 -5.71
C ASN A 100 -6.13 -26.52 -5.84
N ALA A 101 -6.70 -25.86 -6.86
CA ALA A 101 -7.99 -26.24 -7.46
C ALA A 101 -8.32 -25.31 -8.64
N VAL A 102 -8.39 -25.89 -9.84
CA VAL A 102 -8.98 -25.30 -11.07
C VAL A 102 -8.12 -24.24 -11.81
N PRO A 103 -7.08 -24.66 -12.54
CA PRO A 103 -6.25 -23.79 -13.38
C PRO A 103 -7.00 -23.07 -14.51
N SER A 104 -8.18 -23.56 -14.92
CA SER A 104 -8.95 -23.01 -16.04
C SER A 104 -9.77 -21.76 -15.71
N LEU A 105 -9.80 -21.34 -14.44
CA LEU A 105 -10.59 -20.19 -13.97
C LEU A 105 -9.73 -19.00 -13.52
N LEU A 106 -8.40 -19.12 -13.54
CA LEU A 106 -7.47 -18.11 -13.02
C LEU A 106 -6.32 -17.86 -14.01
N ASP A 107 -6.29 -16.64 -14.56
CA ASP A 107 -5.13 -16.07 -15.26
C ASP A 107 -4.48 -15.08 -14.30
N GLU A 108 -3.36 -15.49 -13.69
CA GLU A 108 -2.59 -14.66 -12.76
C GLU A 108 -1.27 -14.24 -13.41
N GLN A 109 -1.02 -12.94 -13.45
CA GLN A 109 0.24 -12.39 -13.91
C GLN A 109 0.93 -11.68 -12.78
N PHE A 110 2.16 -12.11 -12.51
CA PHE A 110 3.03 -11.45 -11.56
C PHE A 110 4.06 -10.61 -12.29
N ARG A 111 4.03 -9.30 -12.06
CA ARG A 111 4.90 -8.33 -12.73
C ARG A 111 5.59 -7.49 -11.67
N PHE A 112 6.88 -7.29 -11.84
CA PHE A 112 7.67 -6.35 -11.06
C PHE A 112 8.07 -5.19 -11.95
N GLY A 113 7.90 -3.98 -11.44
CA GLY A 113 8.52 -2.79 -12.00
C GLY A 113 9.78 -2.49 -11.22
N VAL A 114 10.89 -2.32 -11.91
CA VAL A 114 12.15 -1.76 -11.40
C VAL A 114 12.34 -0.41 -12.12
N PRO A 115 12.89 0.62 -11.47
CA PRO A 115 13.18 1.90 -12.13
C PRO A 115 14.07 1.74 -13.37
#